data_AF-A0A4V1S811-F1
#
_entry.id   AF-A0A4V1S811-F1
#
_cell.length_a   1.000
_cell.length_b   1.000
_cell.length_c   1.000
_cell.angle_alpha   90.00
_cell.angle_beta   90.00
_cell.angle_gamma   90.00
#
_symmetry.space_group_name_H-M   'P 1'
#
loop_
_entity.id
_entity.type
_entity.pdbx_description
1 polymer ?
#
loop_
_entity_poly.entity_id
_entity_poly.type
_entity_poly.pdbx_seq_one_letter_code
_entity_poly.pdbx_strand_id
1 'polypeptide(L)'
;MAGRRFVVAGIWLPALVVLVPVLVVLWRAGMPGGEEWTRIARERLPDYLRQTLVLVAGVTSLSILFGVPAAWFVSTCRFPGRRFFEVAMLLPIAMPGFIAAVAYVDAFRGLIPFYIWIRKTFGV
;
A
#
# COMPACT_ATOMS: atom_id res chain seq x y z
N MET A 1 -25.29 -12.53 -30.71
CA MET A 1 -24.91 -11.26 -30.04
C MET A 1 -25.66 -10.99 -28.72
N ALA A 2 -26.79 -11.65 -28.42
CA ALA A 2 -27.55 -11.46 -27.17
C ALA A 2 -26.80 -11.94 -25.90
N GLY A 3 -26.06 -13.07 -25.96
CA GLY A 3 -25.33 -13.61 -24.81
C GLY A 3 -24.24 -12.70 -24.23
N ARG A 4 -23.60 -11.86 -25.07
CA ARG A 4 -22.56 -10.92 -24.61
C ARG A 4 -23.15 -9.78 -23.77
N ARG A 5 -24.40 -9.38 -24.04
CA ARG A 5 -25.11 -8.34 -23.28
C ARG A 5 -25.54 -8.83 -21.90
N PHE A 6 -25.91 -10.10 -21.76
CA PHE A 6 -26.23 -10.71 -20.47
C PHE A 6 -24.99 -10.92 -19.59
N VAL A 7 -23.86 -11.33 -20.17
CA VAL A 7 -22.58 -11.45 -19.44
C VAL A 7 -22.10 -10.07 -18.97
N VAL A 8 -22.17 -9.05 -19.84
CA VAL A 8 -21.81 -7.68 -19.47
C VAL A 8 -22.75 -7.14 -18.39
N ALA A 9 -24.07 -7.30 -18.53
CA ALA A 9 -25.05 -6.89 -17.52
C ALA A 9 -24.86 -7.65 -16.18
N GLY A 10 -24.48 -8.93 -16.23
CA GLY A 10 -24.18 -9.75 -15.06
C GLY A 10 -22.90 -9.35 -14.32
N ILE A 11 -21.95 -8.70 -14.99
CA ILE A 11 -20.71 -8.18 -14.37
C ILE A 11 -20.96 -6.82 -13.69
N TRP A 12 -21.82 -5.98 -14.27
CA TRP A 12 -22.10 -4.65 -13.72
C TRP A 12 -22.78 -4.71 -12.36
N LEU A 13 -23.66 -5.67 -12.14
CA LEU A 13 -24.43 -5.78 -10.89
C LEU A 13 -23.55 -5.99 -9.63
N PRO A 14 -22.64 -6.98 -9.57
CA PRO A 14 -21.72 -7.13 -8.43
C PRO A 14 -20.71 -5.98 -8.32
N ALA A 15 -20.22 -5.46 -9.45
CA ALA A 15 -19.33 -4.30 -9.44
C ALA A 15 -19.98 -3.08 -8.76
N LEU A 16 -21.27 -2.84 -9.05
CA LEU A 16 -22.02 -1.74 -8.46
C LEU A 16 -22.24 -1.95 -6.96
N VAL A 17 -22.56 -3.18 -6.53
CA VAL A 17 -22.71 -3.54 -5.11
C VAL A 17 -21.42 -3.29 -4.32
N VAL A 18 -20.25 -3.64 -4.89
CA VAL A 18 -18.94 -3.40 -4.25
C VAL A 18 -18.63 -1.90 -4.17
N LEU A 19 -19.11 -1.09 -5.11
CA LEU A 19 -18.93 0.36 -5.13
C LEU A 19 -19.83 1.10 -4.12
N VAL A 20 -20.98 0.54 -3.75
CA VAL A 20 -21.94 1.18 -2.82
C VAL A 20 -21.28 1.75 -1.56
N PRO A 21 -20.51 1.00 -0.75
CA PRO A 21 -19.91 1.54 0.47
C PRO A 21 -18.95 2.71 0.21
N VAL A 22 -18.20 2.67 -0.90
CA VAL A 22 -17.29 3.75 -1.29
C VAL A 22 -18.10 5.01 -1.63
N LEU A 23 -19.16 4.87 -2.42
CA LEU A 23 -20.05 5.97 -2.79
C LEU A 23 -20.74 6.58 -1.56
N VAL A 24 -21.16 5.75 -0.61
CA VAL A 24 -21.75 6.20 0.66
C VAL A 24 -20.74 7.02 1.48
N VAL A 25 -19.49 6.56 1.58
CA VAL A 25 -18.43 7.31 2.30
C VAL A 25 -18.15 8.64 1.63
N LEU A 26 -18.02 8.67 0.30
CA LEU A 26 -17.78 9.92 -0.45
C LEU A 26 -18.93 10.90 -0.29
N TRP A 27 -20.17 10.41 -0.35
CA TRP A 27 -21.36 11.22 -0.12
C TRP A 27 -21.38 11.81 1.29
N ARG A 28 -21.09 11.00 2.31
CA ARG A 28 -21.03 11.43 3.72
C ARG A 28 -19.91 12.44 3.97
N ALA A 29 -18.77 12.30 3.30
CA ALA A 29 -17.63 13.20 3.44
C ALA A 29 -17.92 14.62 2.92
N GLY A 30 -18.80 14.76 1.92
CA GLY A 30 -19.19 16.05 1.34
C GLY A 30 -20.32 16.78 2.08
N MET A 31 -20.98 16.14 3.05
CA MET A 31 -22.02 16.76 3.86
C MET A 31 -21.42 17.66 4.94
N PRO A 32 -22.14 18.72 5.40
CA PRO A 32 -21.72 19.49 6.55
C PRO A 32 -21.68 18.59 7.79
N GLY A 33 -20.48 18.21 8.21
CA GLY A 33 -20.26 17.58 9.51
C GLY A 33 -20.37 18.61 10.64
N GLY A 34 -20.38 18.13 11.88
CA GLY A 34 -20.24 19.02 13.04
C GLY A 34 -18.89 19.74 13.03
N GLU A 35 -18.72 20.70 13.96
CA GLU A 35 -17.50 21.53 14.07
C GLU A 35 -16.20 20.69 14.09
N GLU A 36 -16.23 19.51 14.70
CA GLU A 36 -15.10 18.57 14.75
C GLU A 36 -14.66 18.06 13.36
N TRP A 37 -15.61 17.72 12.48
CA TRP A 37 -15.29 17.27 11.12
C TRP A 37 -14.61 18.38 10.33
N THR A 38 -15.13 19.61 10.43
CA THR A 38 -14.55 20.76 9.73
C THR A 38 -13.15 21.11 10.22
N ARG A 39 -12.88 20.88 11.51
CA ARG A 39 -11.54 21.05 12.09
C ARG A 39 -10.55 20.02 11.55
N ILE A 40 -10.91 18.73 11.61
CA ILE A 40 -10.06 17.64 11.10
C ILE A 40 -9.79 17.83 9.60
N ALA A 41 -10.83 18.15 8.84
CA ALA A 41 -10.75 18.34 7.38
C ALA A 41 -9.78 19.47 6.99
N ARG A 42 -9.71 20.57 7.76
CA ARG A 42 -8.83 21.71 7.47
C ARG A 42 -7.42 21.55 8.04
N GLU A 43 -7.31 21.08 9.28
CA GLU A 43 -6.04 21.12 10.02
C GLU A 43 -5.20 19.85 9.87
N ARG A 44 -5.82 18.69 9.62
CA ARG A 44 -5.11 17.39 9.62
C ARG A 44 -5.09 16.73 8.25
N LEU A 45 -6.20 16.79 7.52
CA LEU A 45 -6.36 16.09 6.25
C LEU A 45 -5.30 16.47 5.20
N PRO A 46 -4.93 17.75 5.01
CA PRO A 46 -3.90 18.14 4.05
C PRO A 46 -2.52 17.53 4.40
N ASP A 47 -2.16 17.52 5.68
CA ASP A 47 -0.91 16.95 6.16
C ASP A 47 -0.88 15.43 5.95
N TYR A 48 -1.97 14.74 6.28
CA TYR A 48 -2.09 13.30 6.04
C TYR A 48 -1.99 12.96 4.56
N LEU A 49 -2.69 13.70 3.68
CA LEU A 49 -2.60 13.52 2.24
C LEU A 49 -1.17 13.71 1.74
N ARG A 50 -0.50 14.78 2.18
CA ARG A 50 0.89 15.04 1.79
C ARG A 50 1.82 13.92 2.25
N GLN A 51 1.70 13.48 3.50
CA GLN A 51 2.52 12.39 4.05
C GLN A 51 2.27 11.08 3.29
N THR A 52 1.02 10.73 3.03
CA THR A 52 0.68 9.54 2.24
C THR A 52 1.22 9.62 0.82
N LEU A 53 1.10 10.76 0.14
CA LEU A 53 1.63 10.92 -1.22
C LEU A 53 3.15 10.78 -1.27
N VAL A 54 3.87 11.37 -0.30
CA VAL A 54 5.33 11.22 -0.19
C VAL A 54 5.71 9.75 0.05
N LEU A 55 5.01 9.06 0.95
CA LEU A 55 5.24 7.64 1.21
C LEU A 55 4.96 6.78 -0.03
N VAL A 56 3.83 6.98 -0.70
CA VAL A 56 3.45 6.25 -1.91
C VAL A 56 4.47 6.48 -3.02
N ALA A 57 4.86 7.73 -3.27
CA ALA A 57 5.86 8.05 -4.29
C ALA A 57 7.22 7.43 -3.98
N GLY A 58 7.69 7.55 -2.73
CA GLY A 58 8.95 6.98 -2.28
C GLY A 58 8.98 5.46 -2.40
N VAL A 59 7.97 4.78 -1.83
CA VAL A 59 7.88 3.31 -1.88
C VAL A 59 7.75 2.83 -3.31
N THR A 60 6.87 3.42 -4.13
CA THR A 60 6.69 3.03 -5.54
C THR A 60 7.99 3.18 -6.33
N SER A 61 8.71 4.29 -6.14
CA SER A 61 9.98 4.54 -6.85
C SER A 61 11.03 3.49 -6.48
N LEU A 62 11.18 3.19 -5.18
CA LEU A 62 12.11 2.15 -4.72
C LEU A 62 11.69 0.75 -5.18
N SER A 63 10.38 0.44 -5.13
CA SER A 63 9.85 -0.84 -5.62
C SER A 63 10.10 -1.02 -7.12
N ILE A 64 9.96 0.02 -7.93
CA ILE A 64 10.31 -0.04 -9.35
C ILE A 64 11.82 -0.23 -9.51
N LEU A 65 12.63 0.57 -8.81
CA LEU A 65 14.08 0.56 -8.91
C LEU A 65 14.70 -0.80 -8.58
N PHE A 66 14.19 -1.51 -7.56
CA PHE A 66 14.72 -2.81 -7.15
C PHE A 66 13.92 -3.99 -7.70
N GLY A 67 12.59 -3.88 -7.73
CA GLY A 67 11.69 -4.95 -8.13
C GLY A 67 11.72 -5.25 -9.62
N VAL A 68 11.77 -4.23 -10.48
CA VAL A 68 11.79 -4.43 -11.94
C VAL A 68 13.09 -5.10 -12.40
N PRO A 69 14.29 -4.66 -11.98
CA PRO A 69 15.52 -5.37 -12.32
C PRO A 69 15.54 -6.80 -11.77
N ALA A 70 15.12 -7.01 -10.52
CA ALA A 70 15.05 -8.36 -9.95
C ALA A 70 14.13 -9.28 -10.76
N ALA A 71 12.95 -8.81 -11.14
CA ALA A 71 12.02 -9.55 -11.99
C ALA A 71 12.64 -9.88 -13.35
N TRP A 72 13.32 -8.90 -13.97
CA TRP A 72 13.95 -9.07 -15.27
C TRP A 72 15.12 -10.07 -15.24
N PHE A 73 15.97 -10.02 -14.21
CA PHE A 73 17.06 -10.97 -14.00
C PHE A 73 16.53 -12.39 -13.82
N VAL A 74 15.52 -12.55 -12.96
CA VAL A 74 14.92 -13.87 -12.68
C VAL A 74 14.24 -14.43 -13.93
N SER A 75 13.55 -13.61 -14.74
CA SER A 75 12.86 -14.09 -15.94
C SER A 75 13.83 -14.48 -17.07
N THR A 76 14.88 -13.68 -17.27
CA THR A 76 15.71 -13.71 -18.49
C THR A 76 17.00 -14.50 -18.31
N CYS A 77 17.62 -14.44 -17.13
CA CYS A 77 18.88 -15.13 -16.86
C CYS A 77 18.64 -16.55 -16.32
N ARG A 78 19.57 -17.47 -16.63
CA ARG A 78 19.61 -18.82 -16.05
C ARG A 78 20.80 -18.91 -15.10
N PHE A 79 20.53 -18.91 -13.79
CA PHE A 79 21.55 -19.01 -12.76
C PHE A 79 21.14 -20.05 -11.69
N PRO A 80 22.10 -20.71 -11.03
CA PRO A 80 21.79 -21.65 -9.96
C PRO A 80 21.11 -20.90 -8.80
N GLY A 81 19.95 -21.40 -8.33
CA GLY A 81 19.17 -20.76 -7.26
C GLY A 81 18.01 -19.87 -7.72
N ARG A 82 17.77 -19.71 -9.03
CA ARG A 82 16.65 -18.91 -9.59
C ARG A 82 15.29 -19.21 -8.95
N ARG A 83 14.96 -20.49 -8.73
CA ARG A 83 13.67 -20.91 -8.15
C ARG A 83 13.43 -20.35 -6.74
N PHE A 84 14.50 -20.17 -5.95
CA PHE A 84 14.39 -19.56 -4.63
C PHE A 84 13.93 -18.09 -4.75
N PHE A 85 14.54 -17.32 -5.66
CA PHE A 85 14.16 -15.93 -5.90
C PHE A 85 12.75 -15.79 -6.47
N GLU A 86 12.33 -16.69 -7.38
CA GLU A 86 10.95 -16.72 -7.88
C GLU A 86 9.94 -16.86 -6.74
N VAL A 87 10.18 -17.77 -5.78
CA VAL A 87 9.29 -17.96 -4.62
C VAL A 87 9.39 -16.80 -3.64
N ALA A 88 10.61 -16.29 -3.37
CA ALA A 88 10.83 -15.17 -2.46
C ALA A 88 10.10 -13.90 -2.91
N MET A 89 10.01 -13.65 -4.22
CA MET A 89 9.26 -12.50 -4.77
C MET A 89 7.74 -12.63 -4.62
N LEU A 90 7.22 -13.86 -4.47
CA LEU A 90 5.80 -14.12 -4.21
C LEU A 90 5.45 -14.09 -2.72
N LEU A 91 6.46 -14.24 -1.85
CA LEU A 91 6.32 -14.22 -0.40
C LEU A 91 5.52 -13.02 0.14
N PRO A 92 5.75 -11.76 -0.31
CA PRO A 92 5.04 -10.59 0.21
C PRO A 92 3.53 -10.65 -0.02
N ILE A 93 3.09 -11.26 -1.13
CA ILE A 93 1.67 -11.40 -1.46
C ILE A 93 1.03 -12.54 -0.66
N ALA A 94 1.80 -13.55 -0.29
CA ALA A 94 1.34 -14.66 0.55
C ALA A 94 1.22 -14.29 2.03
N MET A 95 1.99 -13.30 2.50
CA MET A 95 1.95 -12.89 3.90
C MET A 95 0.70 -12.06 4.22
N PRO A 96 -0.07 -12.42 5.26
CA PRO A 96 -1.07 -11.51 5.82
C PRO A 96 -0.42 -10.22 6.29
N GLY A 97 -1.07 -9.07 6.03
CA GLY A 97 -0.50 -7.75 6.31
C GLY A 97 -0.05 -7.55 7.77
N PHE A 98 -0.78 -8.12 8.73
CA PHE A 98 -0.42 -8.07 10.15
C PHE A 98 0.91 -8.79 10.44
N ILE A 99 1.13 -9.97 9.85
CA ILE A 99 2.36 -10.74 10.07
C ILE A 99 3.56 -9.99 9.47
N ALA A 100 3.40 -9.42 8.28
CA ALA A 100 4.43 -8.61 7.66
C ALA A 100 4.83 -7.40 8.53
N ALA A 101 3.84 -6.74 9.17
CA ALA A 101 4.11 -5.61 10.06
C ALA A 101 4.93 -6.03 11.30
N VAL A 102 4.57 -7.13 11.97
CA VAL A 102 5.31 -7.63 13.13
C VAL A 102 6.74 -8.03 12.74
N ALA A 103 6.88 -8.77 11.64
CA ALA A 103 8.19 -9.17 11.14
C ALA A 103 9.09 -7.97 10.83
N TYR A 104 8.53 -6.88 10.28
CA TYR A 104 9.27 -5.65 10.03
C TYR A 104 9.73 -4.98 11.33
N VAL A 105 8.84 -4.86 12.33
CA VAL A 105 9.21 -4.30 13.64
C VAL A 105 10.34 -5.11 14.28
N ASP A 106 10.24 -6.43 14.24
CA ASP A 106 11.25 -7.32 14.81
C ASP A 106 12.59 -7.24 14.06
N ALA A 107 12.56 -7.18 12.72
CA ALA A 107 13.77 -7.03 11.90
C ALA A 107 14.54 -5.74 12.22
N PHE A 108 13.83 -4.64 12.47
CA PHE A 108 14.42 -3.35 12.80
C PHE A 108 14.64 -3.12 14.30
N ARG A 109 14.22 -4.05 15.16
CA ARG A 109 14.34 -3.92 16.62
C ARG A 109 15.79 -3.77 17.08
N GLY A 110 16.72 -4.44 16.42
CA GLY A 110 18.16 -4.31 16.68
C GLY A 110 18.74 -2.93 16.37
N LEU A 111 18.05 -2.12 15.55
CA LEU A 111 18.47 -0.77 15.17
C LEU A 111 17.96 0.31 16.14
N ILE A 112 17.15 -0.06 17.13
CA ILE A 112 16.63 0.87 18.14
C ILE A 112 17.75 1.62 18.88
N PRO A 113 18.86 0.99 19.33
CA PRO A 113 19.95 1.72 20.00
C PRO A 113 20.60 2.76 19.08
N PHE A 114 20.78 2.43 17.80
CA PHE A 114 21.31 3.36 16.79
C PHE A 114 20.37 4.54 16.57
N TYR A 115 19.07 4.28 16.49
CA TYR A 115 18.05 5.32 16.39
C TYR A 115 18.04 6.26 17.61
N ILE A 116 18.17 5.71 18.82
CA ILE A 116 18.27 6.50 20.05
C ILE A 116 19.54 7.35 20.06
N TRP A 117 20.66 6.81 19.57
CA TRP A 117 21.90 7.57 19.44
C TRP A 117 21.74 8.77 18.50
N ILE A 118 21.17 8.57 17.30
CA ILE A 118 20.88 9.65 16.35
C ILE A 118 20.02 10.75 17.02
N ARG A 119 18.92 10.37 17.66
CA ARG A 119 18.06 11.33 18.36
C ARG A 119 18.81 12.14 19.42
N LYS A 120 19.62 11.46 20.24
CA LYS A 120 20.41 12.11 21.29
C LYS A 120 21.47 13.06 20.74
N THR A 121 22.13 12.71 19.63
CA THR A 121 23.18 13.52 19.03
C THR A 121 22.64 14.73 18.26
N PHE A 122 21.50 14.58 17.57
CA PHE A 122 20.91 15.63 16.73
C PHE A 122 19.75 16.39 17.40
N GLY A 123 19.34 16.01 18.61
CA GLY A 123 18.36 16.75 19.41
C GLY A 123 16.91 16.65 18.90
N VAL A 124 16.53 15.51 18.31
CA VAL A 124 15.17 15.21 17.79
C VAL A 124 14.57 14.00 18.52
#